data_AF-A0A820TC81-F1
#
_entry.id   AF-A0A820TC81-F1
#
_cell.length_a   1.000
_cell.length_b   1.000
_cell.length_c   1.000
_cell.angle_alpha   90.00
_cell.angle_beta   90.00
_cell.angle_gamma   90.00
#
_symmetry.space_group_name_H-M   'P 1'
#
loop_
_entity.id
_entity.type
_entity.pdbx_description
1 polymer ?
#
loop_
_entity_poly.entity_id
_entity_poly.type
_entity_poly.pdbx_seq_one_letter_code
_entity_poly.pdbx_strand_id
1 'polypeptide(L)' 'MQYYDISARSNYNFEETFLWLVRKLAGDPNLEFTAMSALESEYIQITEELKKKLAAQLEEVVKASISDNDDEDS' A
#
# COMPACT_ATOMS: atom_id res chain seq x y z
N MET A 1 26.09 -0.01 -17.94
CA MET A 1 25.21 0.75 -17.04
C MET A 1 23.80 0.21 -17.23
N GLN A 2 23.13 -0.13 -16.13
CA GLN A 2 21.78 -0.69 -16.16
C GLN A 2 20.80 0.44 -15.82
N TYR A 3 19.79 0.66 -16.66
CA TYR A 3 18.80 1.73 -16.48
C TYR A 3 17.48 1.11 -16.04
N TYR A 4 16.92 1.62 -14.96
CA TYR A 4 15.61 1.23 -14.42
C TYR A 4 14.73 2.47 -14.33
N ASP A 5 13.52 2.38 -14.87
CA ASP A 5 12.49 3.38 -14.58
C ASP A 5 11.99 3.14 -13.16
N ILE A 6 12.12 4.16 -12.29
CA ILE A 6 11.76 4.10 -10.87
C ILE A 6 10.56 4.99 -10.56
N SER A 7 9.67 4.52 -9.67
CA SER A 7 8.60 5.35 -9.10
C SER A 7 8.54 5.14 -7.60
N ALA A 8 8.82 6.19 -6.84
CA ALA A 8 8.69 6.20 -5.37
C ALA A 8 7.22 6.19 -4.92
N ARG A 9 6.29 6.68 -5.77
CA ARG A 9 4.86 6.70 -5.42
C ARG A 9 4.22 5.31 -5.46
N SER A 10 4.70 4.45 -6.34
CA SER A 10 4.16 3.10 -6.56
C SER A 10 5.13 1.98 -6.21
N ASN A 11 6.32 2.31 -5.67
CA ASN A 11 7.43 1.39 -5.41
C ASN A 11 7.86 0.55 -6.62
N TYR A 12 7.63 1.05 -7.84
CA TYR A 12 8.01 0.35 -9.07
C TYR A 12 9.53 0.39 -9.28
N ASN A 13 10.15 -0.78 -9.45
CA ASN A 13 11.61 -1.00 -9.59
C ASN A 13 12.48 -0.28 -8.54
N PHE A 14 11.89 0.07 -7.40
CA PHE A 14 12.59 0.81 -6.34
C PHE A 14 13.75 -0.04 -5.80
N GLU A 15 13.47 -1.30 -5.46
CA GLU A 15 14.46 -2.21 -4.90
C GLU A 15 15.51 -2.68 -5.91
N GLU A 16 15.13 -2.89 -7.17
CA GLU A 16 16.02 -3.37 -8.23
C GLU A 16 17.25 -2.47 -8.43
N THR A 17 17.05 -1.16 -8.29
CA THR A 17 18.13 -0.17 -8.39
C THR A 17 19.16 -0.34 -7.27
N PHE A 18 18.69 -0.55 -6.04
CA PHE A 18 19.56 -0.75 -4.88
C PHE A 18 20.17 -2.16 -4.85
N LEU A 19 19.42 -3.19 -5.23
CA LEU A 19 19.88 -4.56 -5.28
C LEU A 19 21.05 -4.71 -6.26
N TRP A 20 20.93 -4.11 -7.44
CA TRP A 20 22.04 -4.07 -8.41
C TRP A 20 23.29 -3.41 -7.84
N LEU A 21 23.12 -2.27 -7.16
CA LEU A 21 24.25 -1.56 -6.54
C LEU A 21 24.90 -2.40 -5.43
N VAL A 22 24.11 -3.02 -4.57
CA VAL A 22 24.60 -3.86 -3.47
C VAL A 22 25.32 -5.09 -4.00
N ARG A 23 24.79 -5.77 -5.03
CA ARG A 23 25.48 -6.88 -5.73
C ARG A 23 26.85 -6.46 -6.25
N LYS A 24 26.94 -5.24 -6.82
CA LYS A 24 28.22 -4.69 -7.31
C LYS A 24 29.20 -4.35 -6.20
N LEU A 25 28.73 -3.79 -5.09
CA LEU A 25 29.57 -3.40 -3.95
C LEU A 25 30.02 -4.61 -3.12
N ALA A 26 29.15 -5.59 -2.91
CA ALA A 26 29.45 -6.81 -2.17
C ALA A 26 30.25 -7.83 -2.98
N GLY A 27 30.23 -7.73 -4.32
CA GLY A 27 30.87 -8.69 -5.21
C GLY A 27 30.15 -10.04 -5.32
N ASP A 28 28.94 -10.13 -4.78
CA ASP A 28 28.11 -11.33 -4.82
C ASP A 28 26.94 -11.15 -5.81
N PRO A 29 26.92 -11.89 -6.94
CA PRO A 29 25.83 -11.82 -7.91
C PRO A 29 24.53 -12.48 -7.43
N ASN A 30 24.59 -13.36 -6.44
CA ASN A 30 23.43 -14.10 -5.92
C ASN A 30 22.79 -13.43 -4.70
N LEU A 31 23.25 -12.24 -4.33
CA LEU A 31 22.67 -11.48 -3.22
C LEU A 31 21.22 -11.10 -3.54
N GLU A 32 20.32 -11.31 -2.59
CA GLU A 32 18.90 -10.99 -2.68
C GLU A 32 18.46 -10.27 -1.40
N PHE A 33 17.50 -9.36 -1.50
CA PHE A 33 16.86 -8.80 -0.32
C PHE A 33 15.87 -9.83 0.23
N THR A 34 16.12 -10.32 1.44
CA THR A 34 15.33 -11.38 2.07
C THR A 34 13.97 -10.91 2.62
N ALA A 35 13.79 -9.60 2.75
CA ALA A 35 12.52 -8.96 3.08
C ALA A 35 12.54 -7.51 2.61
N MET A 36 11.43 -7.04 2.05
CA MET A 36 11.12 -5.61 2.06
C MET A 36 11.08 -5.19 3.54
N SER A 37 11.80 -4.13 3.91
CA SER A 37 11.51 -3.45 5.18
C SER A 37 10.01 -3.13 5.11
N ALA A 38 9.20 -3.76 5.96
CA ALA A 38 7.77 -3.52 5.96
C ALA A 38 7.59 -2.01 5.99
N LEU A 39 6.94 -1.46 4.96
CA LEU A 39 6.46 -0.09 4.96
C LEU A 39 5.76 0.05 6.30
N GLU A 40 6.39 0.78 7.21
CA GLU A 40 5.84 1.02 8.53
C GLU A 40 4.48 1.64 8.25
N SER A 41 3.42 0.82 8.36
CA SER A 41 2.07 1.27 8.12
C SER A 41 1.94 2.42 9.11
N GLU A 42 1.84 3.65 8.61
CA GLU A 42 1.82 4.83 9.46
C GLU A 42 0.86 4.53 10.61
N TYR A 43 1.39 4.48 11.83
CA TYR A 43 0.57 4.14 12.99
C TYR A 43 -0.31 5.35 13.27
N ILE A 44 -1.46 5.41 12.60
CA ILE A 44 -2.47 6.43 12.86
C ILE A 44 -3.15 6.02 14.16
N GLN A 45 -3.02 6.85 15.19
CA GLN A 45 -3.77 6.66 16.42
C GLN A 45 -5.26 6.71 16.10
N ILE A 46 -5.96 5.59 16.33
CA ILE A 46 -7.41 5.53 16.14
C ILE A 46 -8.07 6.22 17.34
N THR A 47 -8.20 7.55 17.26
CA THR A 47 -8.92 8.38 18.24
C THR A 47 -10.42 8.04 18.25
N GLU A 48 -11.11 8.31 19.36
CA GLU A 48 -12.57 8.10 19.43
C GLU A 48 -13.33 8.89 18.35
N GLU A 49 -12.85 10.08 18.01
CA GLU A 49 -13.43 10.90 16.94
C GLU A 49 -13.28 10.24 15.57
N LEU A 50 -12.11 9.66 15.27
CA LEU A 50 -11.88 8.92 14.03
C LEU A 50 -12.78 7.67 13.96
N LYS A 51 -12.97 6.96 15.08
CA LYS A 51 -13.90 5.81 15.14
C LYS A 51 -15.33 6.22 14.83
N LYS A 52 -15.81 7.31 15.44
CA LYS A 52 -17.17 7.83 15.19
C LYS A 52 -17.36 8.21 13.73
N LYS A 53 -16.37 8.86 13.13
CA LYS A 53 -16.41 9.25 11.70
C LYS A 53 -16.44 8.01 10.79
N LEU A 54 -15.61 7.01 11.05
CA LEU A 54 -15.59 5.77 10.28
C LEU A 54 -16.92 5.01 10.40
N ALA A 55 -17.49 4.93 11.60
CA ALA A 55 -18.77 4.28 11.84
C ALA A 55 -19.91 4.96 11.08
N ALA A 56 -19.97 6.30 11.10
CA ALA A 56 -20.97 7.06 10.34
C ALA A 56 -20.82 6.86 8.81
N GLN A 57 -19.59 6.83 8.31
CA GLN A 57 -19.33 6.54 6.89
C GLN A 57 -19.75 5.12 6.49
N LEU A 58 -19.51 4.13 7.35
CA LEU A 58 -19.96 2.76 7.11
C LEU A 58 -21.49 2.67 7.06
N GLU A 59 -22.19 3.35 7.98
CA GLU A 59 -23.65 3.36 7.99
C GLU A 59 -24.23 4.06 6.74
N GLU A 60 -23.62 5.15 6.29
CA GLU A 60 -24.00 5.83 5.04
C GLU A 60 -23.78 4.93 3.81
N VAL A 61 -22.62 4.27 3.71
CA VAL A 61 -22.32 3.34 2.62
C VAL A 61 -23.28 2.15 2.64
N VAL A 62 -23.54 1.57 3.81
CA VAL A 62 -24.49 0.47 3.97
C VAL A 62 -25.89 0.92 3.54
N LYS A 63 -26.35 2.08 4.00
CA LYS A 63 -27.66 2.62 3.63
C LYS A 63 -27.78 2.92 2.13
N ALA A 64 -26.73 3.49 1.52
CA ALA A 64 -26.69 3.73 0.08
C ALA A 64 -26.73 2.41 -0.70
N SER A 65 -25.98 1.38 -0.27
CA SER A 65 -25.96 0.07 -0.91
C SER A 65 -27.26 -0.73 -0.75
N ILE A 66 -28.02 -0.50 0.33
CA ILE A 66 -29.33 -1.11 0.55
C ILE A 66 -30.40 -0.40 -0.29
N SER A 67 -30.35 0.93 -0.40
CA SER A 67 -31.32 1.70 -1.19
C SER A 67 -31.26 1.39 -2.68
N ASP A 68 -30.08 1.09 -3.23
CA ASP A 68 -29.91 0.65 -4.64
C ASP A 68 -30.47 -0.77 -4.89
N ASN A 69 -30.71 -1.59 -3.86
CA ASN A 69 -31.29 -2.93 -4.00
C ASN A 69 -32.82 -2.97 -3.82
N ASP A 70 -33.43 -1.95 -3.19
CA ASP A 70 -34.90 -1.88 -3.01
C ASP A 70 -35.61 -1.25 -4.23
N ASP A 71 -34.88 -0.67 -5.20
CA ASP A 71 -35.44 -0.11 -6.45
C ASP A 71 -35.54 -1.13 -7.61
N GLU A 72 -35.17 -2.42 -7.40
CA GLU A 72 -35.30 -3.51 -8.40
C GLU A 72 -36.43 -4.53 -8.12
N ASP A 73 -37.26 -4.34 -7.08
CA ASP A 73 -38.44 -5.20 -6.82
C ASP A 73 -39.71 -4.36 -6.55
N SER A 74 -40.26 -3.74 -7.61
CA SER A 74 -41.67 -3.30 -7.70
C SER A 74 -42.15 -3.11 -9.14
#